data_AF-A0A958QGQ1-F1
#
_entry.id   AF-A0A958QGQ1-F1
#
_cell.length_a   1.000
_cell.length_b   1.000
_cell.length_c   1.000
_cell.angle_alpha   90.00
_cell.angle_beta   90.00
_cell.angle_gamma   90.00
#
_symmetry.space_group_name_H-M   'P 1'
#
loop_
_entity.id
_entity.type
_entity.pdbx_description
1 polymer ?
#
loop_
_entity_poly.entity_id
_entity_poly.type
_entity_poly.pdbx_seq_one_letter_code
_entity_poly.pdbx_strand_id
1 'polypeptide(L)'
;CTAKSAKRYGAQGKVYKNVCPPELEERFMTPYREGRQIYLRGMVADKNKQILHLDGKIRQATRDRDRLSLQISGFRVLKTWVVKDVRDPRTGKVVRQRALEPDPRSLNERNRLQNSLNIRNNQIRDFEAKQEQLRMEVDTLNQELRALQVSQ
;
A
#
# COMPACT_ATOMS: atom_id res chain seq x y z
N CYS A 1 17.81 -16.61 -36.59
CA CYS A 1 18.31 -16.11 -35.29
C CYS A 1 19.60 -15.34 -35.51
N THR A 2 19.65 -14.05 -35.15
CA THR A 2 20.82 -13.18 -35.39
C THR A 2 21.13 -12.34 -34.15
N ALA A 3 22.38 -11.90 -33.97
CA ALA A 3 22.77 -11.11 -32.80
C ALA A 3 21.96 -9.82 -32.61
N LYS A 4 21.70 -9.08 -33.71
CA LYS A 4 20.89 -7.85 -33.67
C LYS A 4 19.44 -8.12 -33.26
N SER A 5 18.83 -9.19 -33.77
CA SER A 5 17.47 -9.56 -33.40
C SER A 5 17.39 -10.09 -31.98
N ALA A 6 18.41 -10.84 -31.53
CA ALA A 6 18.54 -11.36 -30.17
C ALA A 6 18.51 -10.25 -29.11
N LYS A 7 19.40 -9.27 -29.24
CA LYS A 7 19.51 -8.17 -28.27
C LYS A 7 18.24 -7.36 -28.18
N ARG A 8 17.62 -7.03 -29.32
CA ARG A 8 16.33 -6.34 -29.36
C ARG A 8 15.21 -7.18 -28.73
N TYR A 9 15.19 -8.50 -28.98
CA TYR A 9 14.19 -9.40 -28.44
C TYR A 9 14.27 -9.49 -26.90
N GLY A 10 15.48 -9.63 -26.36
CA GLY A 10 15.73 -9.60 -24.90
C GLY A 10 15.38 -8.26 -24.27
N ALA A 11 15.79 -7.14 -24.90
CA ALA A 11 15.52 -5.78 -24.41
C ALA A 11 14.03 -5.41 -24.43
N GLN A 12 13.23 -6.09 -25.23
CA GLN A 12 11.77 -5.96 -25.22
C GLN A 12 11.09 -6.78 -24.10
N GLY A 13 11.85 -7.50 -23.27
CA GLY A 13 11.29 -8.34 -22.22
C GLY A 13 10.66 -9.63 -22.74
N LYS A 14 11.00 -10.06 -23.96
CA LYS A 14 10.46 -11.32 -24.50
C LYS A 14 11.24 -12.52 -23.97
N VAL A 15 10.51 -13.57 -23.63
CA VAL A 15 11.07 -14.85 -23.17
C VAL A 15 11.45 -15.68 -24.39
N TYR A 16 12.69 -16.14 -24.43
CA TYR A 16 13.16 -17.03 -25.47
C TYR A 16 12.53 -18.43 -25.33
N LYS A 17 12.05 -19.01 -26.43
CA LYS A 17 11.27 -20.27 -26.45
C LYS A 17 11.98 -21.40 -27.22
N ASN A 18 13.31 -21.43 -27.23
CA ASN A 18 14.13 -22.46 -27.88
C ASN A 18 13.75 -22.69 -29.37
N VAL A 19 13.51 -21.60 -30.10
CA VAL A 19 13.07 -21.63 -31.51
C VAL A 19 14.23 -21.57 -32.50
N CYS A 20 15.46 -21.34 -32.05
CA CYS A 20 16.62 -21.27 -32.93
C CYS A 20 17.17 -22.67 -33.18
N PRO A 21 17.66 -22.97 -34.39
CA PRO A 21 18.51 -24.13 -34.61
C PRO A 21 19.75 -24.06 -33.69
N PRO A 22 20.26 -25.20 -33.16
CA PRO A 22 21.36 -25.22 -32.19
C PRO A 22 22.60 -24.43 -32.65
N GLU A 23 22.92 -24.50 -33.95
CA GLU A 23 24.06 -23.86 -34.58
C GLU A 23 24.02 -22.32 -34.51
N LEU A 24 22.82 -21.76 -34.48
CA LEU A 24 22.58 -20.31 -34.41
C LEU A 24 22.19 -19.86 -33.00
N GLU A 25 21.79 -20.79 -32.15
CA GLU A 25 21.31 -20.53 -30.80
C GLU A 25 22.43 -20.01 -29.92
N GLU A 26 23.61 -20.62 -29.95
CA GLU A 26 24.76 -20.17 -29.14
C GLU A 26 25.11 -18.71 -29.42
N ARG A 27 25.19 -18.32 -30.70
CA ARG A 27 25.45 -16.93 -31.13
C ARG A 27 24.28 -15.97 -30.85
N PHE A 28 23.07 -16.51 -30.70
CA PHE A 28 21.88 -15.73 -30.35
C PHE A 28 21.81 -15.45 -28.85
N MET A 29 22.20 -16.42 -28.02
CA MET A 29 21.95 -16.37 -26.58
C MET A 29 22.76 -15.27 -25.87
N THR A 30 24.03 -15.07 -26.21
CA THR A 30 24.84 -13.99 -25.60
C THR A 30 24.21 -12.59 -25.76
N PRO A 31 23.94 -12.11 -27.00
CA PRO A 31 23.29 -10.82 -27.18
C PRO A 31 21.85 -10.79 -26.66
N TYR A 32 21.11 -11.92 -26.69
CA TYR A 32 19.79 -12.00 -26.07
C TYR A 32 19.84 -11.75 -24.56
N ARG A 33 20.76 -12.41 -23.85
CA ARG A 33 20.95 -12.25 -22.40
C ARG A 33 21.32 -10.82 -22.05
N GLU A 34 22.20 -10.18 -22.82
CA GLU A 34 22.51 -8.75 -22.63
C GLU A 34 21.26 -7.87 -22.76
N GLY A 35 20.47 -8.08 -23.82
CA GLY A 35 19.20 -7.38 -24.01
C GLY A 35 18.26 -7.61 -22.83
N ARG A 36 18.12 -8.87 -22.38
CA ARG A 36 17.27 -9.25 -21.26
C ARG A 36 17.71 -8.57 -19.96
N GLN A 37 19.02 -8.49 -19.70
CA GLN A 37 19.56 -7.76 -18.55
C GLN A 37 19.18 -6.28 -18.57
N ILE A 38 19.21 -5.62 -19.74
CA ILE A 38 18.78 -4.21 -19.88
C ILE A 38 17.30 -4.06 -19.49
N TYR A 39 16.43 -4.93 -20.00
CA TYR A 39 15.01 -4.92 -19.68
C TYR A 39 14.78 -5.10 -18.17
N LEU A 40 15.37 -6.15 -17.58
CA LEU A 40 15.18 -6.47 -16.16
C LEU A 40 15.68 -5.35 -15.25
N ARG A 41 16.84 -4.75 -15.54
CA ARG A 41 17.36 -3.59 -14.78
C ARG A 41 16.41 -2.40 -14.86
N GLY A 42 15.84 -2.13 -16.04
CA GLY A 42 14.81 -1.10 -16.22
C GLY A 42 13.58 -1.35 -15.35
N MET A 43 13.06 -2.58 -15.38
CA MET A 43 11.92 -2.98 -14.56
C MET A 43 12.19 -2.87 -13.06
N VAL A 44 13.38 -3.29 -12.60
CA VAL A 44 13.80 -3.14 -11.20
C VAL A 44 13.85 -1.67 -10.81
N ALA A 45 14.45 -0.82 -11.64
CA ALA A 45 14.53 0.62 -11.38
C ALA A 45 13.14 1.26 -11.28
N ASP A 46 12.21 0.91 -12.17
CA ASP A 46 10.86 1.47 -12.16
C ASP A 46 10.03 0.97 -10.97
N LYS A 47 10.17 -0.29 -10.57
CA LYS A 47 9.54 -0.80 -9.34
C LYS A 47 10.12 -0.14 -8.09
N ASN A 48 11.43 0.06 -8.02
CA ASN A 48 12.07 0.77 -6.91
C ASN A 48 11.60 2.23 -6.80
N LYS A 49 11.40 2.93 -7.92
CA LYS A 49 10.76 4.27 -7.91
C LYS A 49 9.35 4.22 -7.33
N GLN A 50 8.56 3.21 -7.68
CA GLN A 50 7.21 3.03 -7.12
C GLN A 50 7.25 2.73 -5.62
N ILE A 51 8.20 1.90 -5.16
CA ILE A 51 8.43 1.63 -3.73
C ILE A 51 8.75 2.93 -2.98
N LEU A 52 9.68 3.75 -3.50
CA LEU A 52 10.04 5.03 -2.90
C LEU A 52 8.86 6.01 -2.84
N HIS A 53 8.01 6.02 -3.87
CA HIS A 53 6.78 6.82 -3.87
C HIS A 53 5.80 6.35 -2.79
N LEU A 54 5.63 5.03 -2.64
CA LEU A 54 4.81 4.44 -1.58
C LEU A 54 5.38 4.75 -0.19
N ASP A 55 6.71 4.72 0.01
CA ASP A 55 7.35 5.14 1.26
C ASP A 55 7.02 6.59 1.62
N GLY A 56 6.97 7.48 0.63
CA GLY A 56 6.53 8.86 0.81
C GLY A 56 5.08 8.94 1.31
N LYS A 57 4.19 8.17 0.68
CA LYS A 57 2.77 8.10 1.06
C LYS A 57 2.54 7.50 2.44
N ILE A 58 3.24 6.41 2.78
CA ILE A 58 3.16 5.76 4.10
C ILE A 58 3.63 6.74 5.18
N ARG A 59 4.76 7.44 4.96
CA ARG A 59 5.26 8.46 5.90
C ARG A 59 4.28 9.60 6.10
N GLN A 60 3.66 10.10 5.02
CA GLN A 60 2.66 11.15 5.14
C GLN A 60 1.40 10.67 5.89
N ALA A 61 0.84 9.52 5.50
CA ALA A 61 -0.35 8.96 6.15
C ALA A 61 -0.09 8.63 7.63
N THR A 62 1.13 8.18 7.96
CA THR A 62 1.57 7.94 9.34
C THR A 62 1.56 9.22 10.17
N ARG A 63 2.15 10.31 9.67
CA ARG A 63 2.13 11.61 10.36
C ARG A 63 0.69 12.10 10.59
N ASP A 64 -0.17 11.96 9.60
CA ASP A 64 -1.57 12.37 9.70
C ASP A 64 -2.32 11.51 10.72
N ARG A 65 -2.08 10.20 10.73
CA ARG A 65 -2.60 9.25 11.73
C ARG A 65 -2.14 9.58 13.15
N ASP A 66 -0.86 9.92 13.33
CA ASP A 66 -0.31 10.28 14.65
C ASP A 66 -0.92 11.59 15.16
N ARG A 67 -1.05 12.59 14.27
CA ARG A 67 -1.74 13.83 14.58
C ARG A 67 -3.19 13.59 15.00
N LEU A 68 -3.95 12.79 14.25
CA LEU A 68 -5.34 12.45 14.58
C LEU A 68 -5.42 11.69 15.91
N SER A 69 -4.49 10.77 16.16
CA SER A 69 -4.41 10.01 17.41
C SER A 69 -4.21 10.95 18.61
N LEU A 70 -3.28 11.91 18.49
CA LEU A 70 -3.06 12.92 19.53
C LEU A 70 -4.30 13.80 19.74
N GLN A 71 -4.94 14.26 18.66
CA GLN A 71 -6.18 15.03 18.74
C GLN A 71 -7.28 14.28 19.48
N ILE A 72 -7.48 12.99 19.17
CA ILE A 72 -8.47 12.13 19.83
C ILE A 72 -8.10 11.92 21.31
N SER A 73 -6.83 11.68 21.62
CA SER A 73 -6.37 11.46 22.99
C SER A 73 -6.62 12.67 23.91
N GLY A 74 -6.47 13.88 23.37
CA GLY A 74 -6.78 15.12 24.05
C GLY A 74 -8.25 15.54 23.98
N PHE A 75 -9.07 14.87 23.18
CA PHE A 75 -10.44 15.27 22.93
C PHE A 75 -11.33 14.98 24.13
N ARG A 76 -11.92 16.03 24.71
CA ARG A 76 -12.89 15.93 25.79
C ARG A 76 -14.31 16.04 25.23
N VAL A 77 -15.09 14.97 25.38
CA VAL A 77 -16.51 14.99 25.09
C VAL A 77 -17.19 15.82 26.18
N LEU A 78 -17.82 16.92 25.77
CA LEU A 78 -18.53 17.79 26.69
C LEU A 78 -19.81 17.09 27.16
N LYS A 79 -20.34 17.54 28.30
CA LYS A 79 -21.63 17.07 28.79
C LYS A 79 -22.63 18.20 28.77
N THR A 80 -23.88 17.86 28.47
CA THR A 80 -25.01 18.78 28.46
C THR A 80 -26.17 18.21 29.27
N TRP A 81 -27.00 19.08 29.81
CA TRP A 81 -28.21 18.66 30.52
C TRP A 81 -29.30 18.29 29.52
N VAL A 82 -29.84 17.08 29.65
CA VAL A 82 -30.96 16.60 28.86
C VAL A 82 -32.12 16.31 29.80
N VAL A 83 -33.32 16.75 29.41
CA VAL A 83 -34.55 16.40 30.12
C VAL A 83 -35.12 15.16 29.46
N LYS A 84 -35.34 14.11 30.24
CA LYS A 84 -35.94 12.86 29.79
C LYS A 84 -37.20 12.57 30.60
N ASP A 85 -38.19 12.04 29.92
CA ASP A 85 -39.39 11.51 30.52
C ASP A 85 -39.11 10.07 30.96
N VAL A 86 -39.05 9.84 32.28
CA VAL A 86 -38.77 8.54 32.88
C VAL A 86 -40.03 8.03 33.56
N ARG A 87 -40.42 6.78 33.29
CA ARG A 87 -41.58 6.16 33.94
C ARG A 87 -41.15 5.62 35.31
N ASP A 88 -41.77 6.13 36.36
CA ASP A 88 -41.54 5.65 37.72
C ASP A 88 -42.03 4.20 37.85
N PRO A 89 -41.16 3.24 38.21
CA PRO A 89 -41.53 1.83 38.31
C PRO A 89 -42.51 1.53 39.46
N ARG A 90 -42.62 2.40 40.47
CA ARG A 90 -43.53 2.22 41.61
C ARG A 90 -44.90 2.82 41.36
N THR A 91 -44.96 3.99 40.73
CA THR A 91 -46.21 4.74 40.56
C THR A 91 -46.75 4.70 39.13
N GLY A 92 -45.97 4.21 38.17
CA GLY A 92 -46.33 4.14 36.75
C GLY A 92 -46.41 5.50 36.04
N LYS A 93 -46.22 6.61 36.76
CA LYS A 93 -46.29 7.99 36.25
C LYS A 93 -45.01 8.35 35.49
N VAL A 94 -45.16 9.18 34.47
CA VAL A 94 -44.03 9.76 33.75
C VAL A 94 -43.54 11.00 34.50
N VAL A 95 -42.26 11.01 34.86
CA VAL A 95 -41.61 12.10 35.59
C VAL A 95 -40.47 12.66 34.75
N ARG A 96 -40.39 13.99 34.66
CA ARG A 96 -39.27 14.68 33.98
C ARG A 96 -38.04 14.63 34.85
N GLN A 97 -37.02 13.93 34.40
CA GLN A 97 -35.73 13.85 35.06
C GLN A 97 -34.66 14.54 34.22
N ARG A 98 -33.82 15.35 34.88
CA ARG A 98 -32.61 15.90 34.25
C ARG A 98 -31.48 14.92 34.41
N ALA A 99 -30.82 14.60 33.29
CA ALA A 99 -29.62 13.78 33.26
C ALA A 99 -28.49 14.56 32.58
N LEU A 100 -27.26 14.34 33.05
CA LEU A 100 -26.07 14.90 32.44
C LEU A 100 -25.55 13.88 31.42
N GLU A 101 -25.65 14.20 30.13
CA GLU A 101 -25.31 13.29 29.03
C GLU A 101 -24.23 13.88 28.12
N PRO A 102 -23.50 13.05 27.37
CA PRO A 102 -22.57 13.54 26.34
C PRO A 102 -23.28 14.49 25.38
N ASP A 103 -22.69 15.67 25.16
CA ASP A 103 -23.18 16.61 24.17
C ASP A 103 -23.07 15.98 22.76
N PRO A 104 -24.19 15.87 22.01
CA PRO A 104 -24.19 15.19 20.72
C PRO A 104 -23.22 15.79 19.70
N ARG A 105 -22.96 17.09 19.74
CA ARG A 105 -22.03 17.75 18.81
C ARG A 105 -20.60 17.33 19.10
N SER A 106 -20.18 17.39 20.37
CA SER A 106 -18.84 16.95 20.78
C SER A 106 -18.63 15.46 20.55
N LEU A 107 -19.66 14.63 20.77
CA LEU A 107 -19.59 13.19 20.48
C LEU A 107 -19.45 12.92 18.98
N ASN A 108 -20.23 13.61 18.15
CA ASN A 108 -20.14 13.47 16.69
C ASN A 108 -18.77 13.88 16.17
N GLU A 109 -18.19 14.97 16.71
CA GLU A 109 -16.85 15.41 16.32
C GLU A 109 -15.78 14.38 16.68
N ARG A 110 -15.84 13.80 17.89
CA ARG A 110 -14.95 12.70 18.27
C ARG A 110 -15.08 11.52 17.30
N ASN A 111 -16.30 11.15 16.92
CA ASN A 111 -16.53 10.05 15.99
C ASN A 111 -15.98 10.35 14.59
N ARG A 112 -16.08 11.60 14.11
CA ARG A 112 -15.46 12.02 12.84
C ARG A 112 -13.94 11.90 12.85
N LEU A 113 -13.30 12.32 13.94
CA LEU A 113 -11.86 12.17 14.12
C LEU A 113 -11.47 10.68 14.11
N GLN A 114 -12.23 9.85 14.84
CA GLN A 114 -12.00 8.41 14.88
C GLN A 114 -12.14 7.74 13.50
N ASN A 115 -13.18 8.12 12.73
CA ASN A 115 -13.37 7.64 11.37
C ASN A 115 -12.21 8.06 10.46
N SER A 116 -11.75 9.31 10.58
CA SER A 116 -10.60 9.80 9.83
C SER A 116 -9.32 9.03 10.16
N LEU A 117 -9.11 8.70 11.44
CA LEU A 117 -7.98 7.89 11.88
C LEU A 117 -8.04 6.47 11.29
N ASN A 118 -9.22 5.86 11.28
CA ASN A 118 -9.43 4.54 10.68
C ASN A 118 -9.14 4.55 9.17
N ILE A 119 -9.57 5.60 8.45
CA ILE A 119 -9.25 5.77 7.02
C ILE A 119 -7.74 5.83 6.81
N ARG A 120 -6.99 6.59 7.62
CA ARG A 120 -5.52 6.66 7.50
C ARG A 120 -4.85 5.33 7.82
N ASN A 121 -5.31 4.62 8.83
CA ASN A 121 -4.82 3.27 9.13
C ASN A 121 -5.02 2.30 7.95
N ASN A 122 -6.19 2.31 7.32
CA ASN A 122 -6.45 1.46 6.16
C ASN A 122 -5.55 1.83 4.98
N GLN A 123 -5.38 3.13 4.70
CA GLN A 123 -4.47 3.58 3.64
C GLN A 123 -3.02 3.14 3.87
N ILE A 124 -2.52 3.21 5.12
CA ILE A 124 -1.18 2.73 5.46
C ILE A 124 -1.06 1.24 5.10
N ARG A 125 -2.00 0.41 5.55
CA ARG A 125 -2.00 -1.04 5.25
C ARG A 125 -2.05 -1.32 3.75
N ASP A 126 -2.88 -0.60 2.99
CA ASP A 126 -3.01 -0.78 1.54
C ASP A 126 -1.69 -0.43 0.83
N PHE A 127 -1.02 0.64 1.26
CA PHE A 127 0.28 1.03 0.71
C PHE A 127 1.38 0.04 1.08
N GLU A 128 1.40 -0.45 2.32
CA GLU A 128 2.35 -1.47 2.78
C GLU A 128 2.17 -2.79 2.00
N ALA A 129 0.93 -3.25 1.81
CA ALA A 129 0.65 -4.45 1.02
C ALA A 129 1.14 -4.31 -0.42
N LYS A 130 0.89 -3.16 -1.06
CA LYS A 130 1.36 -2.90 -2.42
C LYS A 130 2.89 -2.77 -2.50
N GLN A 131 3.51 -2.19 -1.48
CA GLN A 131 4.96 -2.10 -1.40
C GLN A 131 5.59 -3.50 -1.29
N GLU A 132 5.01 -4.37 -0.46
CA GLU A 132 5.49 -5.74 -0.31
C GLU A 132 5.36 -6.54 -1.61
N GLN A 133 4.24 -6.40 -2.32
CA GLN A 133 4.08 -6.98 -3.65
C GLN A 133 5.20 -6.53 -4.61
N LEU A 134 5.50 -5.23 -4.65
CA LEU A 134 6.55 -4.71 -5.53
C LEU A 134 7.94 -5.22 -5.13
N ARG A 135 8.21 -5.40 -3.83
CA ARG A 135 9.47 -5.98 -3.33
C ARG A 135 9.63 -7.43 -3.78
N MET A 136 8.60 -8.26 -3.63
CA MET A 136 8.63 -9.64 -4.13
C MET A 136 8.86 -9.72 -5.65
N GLU A 137 8.24 -8.81 -6.41
CA GLU A 137 8.46 -8.72 -7.86
C GLU A 137 9.91 -8.29 -8.19
N VAL A 138 10.48 -7.34 -7.44
CA VAL A 138 11.90 -6.95 -7.58
C VAL A 138 12.84 -8.11 -7.26
N ASP A 139 12.57 -8.88 -6.21
CA ASP A 139 13.38 -10.04 -5.84
C ASP A 139 13.35 -11.10 -6.95
N THR A 140 12.19 -11.35 -7.54
CA THR A 140 12.04 -12.27 -8.68
C THR A 140 12.87 -11.80 -9.89
N LEU A 141 12.81 -10.51 -10.22
CA LEU A 141 13.60 -9.94 -11.32
C LEU A 141 15.11 -10.00 -11.03
N ASN A 142 15.51 -9.79 -9.77
CA ASN A 142 16.91 -9.90 -9.34
C ASN A 142 17.43 -11.33 -9.38
N GLN A 143 16.61 -12.32 -9.02
CA GLN A 143 16.94 -13.74 -9.18
C GLN A 143 17.18 -14.07 -10.64
N GLU A 144 16.32 -13.61 -11.54
CA GLU A 144 16.50 -13.80 -12.99
C GLU A 144 17.79 -13.12 -13.49
N LEU A 145 18.06 -11.87 -13.07
CA LEU A 145 19.29 -11.16 -13.41
C LEU A 145 20.55 -11.94 -12.99
N ARG A 146 20.57 -12.49 -11.77
CA ARG A 146 21.69 -13.30 -11.28
C ARG A 146 21.86 -14.58 -12.09
N ALA A 147 20.77 -15.27 -12.41
CA ALA A 147 20.83 -16.48 -13.25
C ALA A 147 21.44 -16.19 -14.63
N LEU A 148 21.13 -15.03 -15.23
CA LEU A 148 21.69 -14.59 -16.50
C LEU A 148 23.17 -14.19 -16.42
N GLN A 149 23.68 -13.81 -15.24
CA GLN A 149 25.09 -13.46 -15.01
C GLN A 149 25.96 -14.70 -14.76
N VAL A 150 25.45 -15.70 -14.06
CA VAL A 150 26.17 -16.97 -13.79
C VAL A 150 26.28 -17.86 -15.03
N SER A 151 25.41 -17.64 -16.03
CA SER A 151 25.41 -18.40 -17.29
C SER A 151 26.44 -17.89 -18.33
N GLN A 152 27.24 -16.87 -17.99
CA GLN A 152 28.33 -16.34 -18.82
C GLN A 152 29.64 -17.06 -18.53
#